data_AF-A0A0F8Y6D5-F1
#
_entry.id   AF-A0A0F8Y6D5-F1
#
_cell.length_a   1.000
_cell.length_b   1.000
_cell.length_c   1.000
_cell.angle_alpha   90.00
_cell.angle_beta   90.00
_cell.angle_gamma   90.00
#
_symmetry.space_group_name_H-M   'P 1'
#
loop_
_entity.id
_entity.type
_entity.pdbx_description
1 polymer ?
#
loop_
_entity_poly.entity_id
_entity_poly.type
_entity_poly.pdbx_seq_one_letter_code
_entity_poly.pdbx_strand_id
1 'polypeptide(L)'
;KAISDGAQYFQNYIDIKDEYRLHVAFGSVIYAVKKVENPTDAGWIAQRKEKILDYAQKNNRNMDDPTMNYILGLLVKEAALPDRIVRSNKRGWKFSGVTLNNVSDTLKAMAIKSVEVIGLDFGAVDCAIGLDDNPYLIEINSGPGLQGTALQKYVEAFRAKLNEIEAPVEAPVREERSSARRAPARRSRAVGAAPADGAPIGGVATVMQNVRSDAEAQAVIAALMRGDM
;
A
#
# COMPACT_ATOMS: atom_id res chain seq x y z
N LYS A 1 -30.47 22.18 -1.13
CA LYS A 1 -29.53 23.04 -1.88
C LYS A 1 -28.92 22.29 -3.07
N ALA A 2 -28.10 21.24 -2.89
CA ALA A 2 -27.54 20.51 -4.05
C ALA A 2 -28.58 19.97 -5.04
N ILE A 3 -29.67 19.35 -4.56
CA ILE A 3 -30.78 18.87 -5.42
C ILE A 3 -31.49 20.04 -6.12
N SER A 4 -31.75 21.14 -5.40
CA SER A 4 -32.39 22.34 -5.98
C SER A 4 -31.49 23.05 -6.98
N ASP A 5 -30.17 22.86 -6.90
CA ASP A 5 -29.18 23.42 -7.81
C ASP A 5 -28.91 22.48 -9.02
N GLY A 6 -29.71 21.42 -9.17
CA GLY A 6 -29.69 20.52 -10.33
C GLY A 6 -28.77 19.30 -10.22
N ALA A 7 -28.20 19.00 -9.04
CA ALA A 7 -27.41 17.79 -8.85
C ALA A 7 -28.29 16.54 -8.98
N GLN A 8 -27.91 15.64 -9.90
CA GLN A 8 -28.63 14.38 -10.17
C GLN A 8 -27.92 13.14 -9.63
N TYR A 9 -26.62 13.26 -9.32
CA TYR A 9 -25.80 12.15 -8.84
C TYR A 9 -25.38 12.41 -7.39
N PHE A 10 -25.63 11.41 -6.55
CA PHE A 10 -25.22 11.37 -5.16
C PHE A 10 -24.54 10.03 -4.93
N GLN A 11 -23.44 10.05 -4.19
CA GLN A 11 -22.73 8.85 -3.81
C GLN A 11 -22.53 8.86 -2.30
N ASN A 12 -22.54 7.67 -1.71
CA ASN A 12 -22.24 7.50 -0.30
C ASN A 12 -20.79 7.93 -0.04
N TYR A 13 -20.62 8.79 0.96
CA TYR A 13 -19.31 9.10 1.50
C TYR A 13 -18.88 7.96 2.43
N ILE A 14 -17.65 7.48 2.24
CA ILE A 14 -17.05 6.43 3.08
C ILE A 14 -15.93 7.10 3.87
N ASP A 15 -16.07 7.10 5.19
CA ASP A 15 -15.02 7.53 6.10
C ASP A 15 -13.88 6.50 6.11
N ILE A 16 -12.71 6.90 5.63
CA ILE A 16 -11.55 6.01 5.47
C ILE A 16 -10.44 6.33 6.45
N LYS A 17 -9.90 5.28 7.08
CA LYS A 17 -8.70 5.33 7.91
C LYS A 17 -7.47 5.41 7.01
N ASP A 18 -7.30 4.37 6.22
CA ASP A 18 -6.12 4.14 5.41
C ASP A 18 -6.50 3.91 3.94
N GLU A 19 -5.70 4.45 3.03
CA GLU A 19 -5.87 4.29 1.58
C GLU A 19 -4.60 3.67 0.99
N TYR A 20 -4.78 2.71 0.09
CA TYR A 20 -3.73 1.91 -0.51
C TYR A 20 -3.89 1.85 -2.03
N ARG A 21 -2.78 1.62 -2.70
CA ARG A 21 -2.76 1.09 -4.07
C ARG A 21 -2.03 -0.24 -4.06
N LEU A 22 -2.74 -1.29 -4.42
CA LEU A 22 -2.22 -2.66 -4.50
C LEU A 22 -2.01 -3.03 -5.95
N HIS A 23 -0.76 -3.31 -6.33
CA HIS A 23 -0.42 -3.81 -7.65
C HIS A 23 -0.58 -5.33 -7.66
N VAL A 24 -1.36 -5.82 -8.60
CA VAL A 24 -1.75 -7.22 -8.75
C VAL A 24 -1.24 -7.73 -10.09
N ALA A 25 -0.66 -8.92 -10.10
CA ALA A 25 -0.34 -9.65 -11.31
C ALA A 25 -0.48 -11.15 -11.07
N PHE A 26 -1.08 -11.86 -12.03
CA PHE A 26 -1.16 -13.32 -12.08
C PHE A 26 -1.67 -13.94 -10.77
N GLY A 27 -2.73 -13.36 -10.20
CA GLY A 27 -3.38 -13.87 -8.98
C GLY A 27 -2.68 -13.51 -7.67
N SER A 28 -1.68 -12.63 -7.68
CA SER A 28 -0.94 -12.22 -6.49
C SER A 28 -0.77 -10.71 -6.38
N VAL A 29 -0.77 -10.17 -5.15
CA VAL A 29 -0.34 -8.79 -4.90
C VAL A 29 1.19 -8.76 -4.90
N ILE A 30 1.76 -8.04 -5.87
CA ILE A 30 3.20 -7.99 -6.10
C ILE A 30 3.86 -6.77 -5.44
N TYR A 31 3.09 -5.70 -5.21
CA TYR A 31 3.58 -4.47 -4.61
C TYR A 31 2.44 -3.67 -3.99
N ALA A 32 2.74 -2.90 -2.96
CA ALA A 32 1.77 -2.07 -2.28
C ALA A 32 2.37 -0.71 -1.91
N VAL A 33 1.56 0.32 -2.07
CA VAL A 33 1.83 1.65 -1.53
C VAL A 33 0.65 2.11 -0.70
N LYS A 34 0.91 2.92 0.32
CA LYS A 34 -0.10 3.52 1.20
C LYS A 34 -0.04 5.03 1.06
N LYS A 35 -1.20 5.69 1.07
CA LYS A 35 -1.29 7.13 1.22
C LYS A 35 -0.86 7.55 2.61
N VAL A 36 0.13 8.42 2.65
CA VAL A 36 0.64 9.03 3.87
C VAL A 36 0.61 10.53 3.73
N GLU A 37 0.47 11.19 4.87
CA GLU A 37 0.62 12.64 4.95
C GLU A 37 2.02 13.05 4.50
N ASN A 38 2.05 14.12 3.73
CA ASN A 38 3.26 14.74 3.20
C ASN A 38 3.16 16.26 3.36
N PRO A 39 3.12 16.76 4.61
CA PRO A 39 2.95 18.19 4.88
C PRO A 39 4.14 19.04 4.40
N THR A 40 5.26 18.41 4.06
CA THR A 40 6.55 19.06 3.77
C THR A 40 7.26 18.42 2.58
N ASP A 41 6.62 18.39 1.41
CA ASP A 41 7.37 17.93 0.23
C ASP A 41 8.38 18.98 -0.21
N ALA A 42 9.58 18.55 -0.62
CA ALA A 42 10.57 19.40 -1.26
C ALA A 42 9.99 20.10 -2.49
N GLY A 43 9.03 19.48 -3.17
CA GLY A 43 8.28 20.11 -4.27
C GLY A 43 7.38 21.27 -3.85
N TRP A 44 6.72 21.20 -2.68
CA TRP A 44 5.95 22.32 -2.13
C TRP A 44 6.90 23.44 -1.68
N ILE A 45 7.99 23.08 -0.98
CA ILE A 45 9.02 24.02 -0.53
C ILE A 45 9.67 24.72 -1.74
N ALA A 46 10.00 23.98 -2.81
CA ALA A 46 10.60 24.52 -4.03
C ALA A 46 9.65 25.43 -4.80
N GLN A 47 8.39 25.02 -5.00
CA GLN A 47 7.38 25.86 -5.65
C GLN A 47 7.10 27.13 -4.83
N ARG A 48 7.12 27.04 -3.49
CA ARG A 48 6.94 28.21 -2.64
C ARG A 48 8.17 29.12 -2.65
N LYS A 49 9.38 28.56 -2.65
CA LYS A 49 10.65 29.29 -2.81
C LYS A 49 10.64 30.11 -4.11
N GLU A 50 10.28 29.50 -5.23
CA GLU A 50 10.23 30.16 -6.54
C GLU A 50 9.24 31.34 -6.54
N LYS A 51 8.04 31.17 -5.99
CA LYS A 51 7.04 32.25 -5.86
C LYS A 51 7.52 33.40 -4.97
N ILE A 52 8.21 33.10 -3.87
CA ILE A 52 8.75 34.14 -2.98
C ILE A 52 9.87 34.92 -3.67
N LEU A 53 10.74 34.22 -4.40
CA LEU A 53 11.81 34.86 -5.18
C LEU A 53 11.26 35.76 -6.29
N ASP A 54 10.28 35.29 -7.06
CA ASP A 54 9.60 36.09 -8.09
C ASP A 54 8.92 37.34 -7.50
N TYR A 55 8.25 37.19 -6.35
CA TYR A 55 7.66 38.33 -5.64
C TYR A 55 8.74 39.31 -5.14
N ALA A 56 9.85 38.81 -4.58
CA ALA A 56 10.94 39.65 -4.10
C ALA A 56 11.60 40.44 -5.24
N GLN A 57 11.85 39.79 -6.38
CA GLN A 57 12.37 40.43 -7.60
C GLN A 57 11.42 41.52 -8.10
N LYS A 58 10.11 41.24 -8.18
CA LYS A 58 9.08 42.22 -8.59
C LYS A 58 9.00 43.44 -7.66
N ASN A 59 9.47 43.32 -6.42
CA ASN A 59 9.47 44.39 -5.42
C ASN A 59 10.87 44.94 -5.12
N ASN A 60 11.86 44.69 -5.99
CA ASN A 60 13.26 45.11 -5.84
C ASN A 60 13.87 44.74 -4.47
N ARG A 61 13.46 43.61 -3.88
CA ARG A 61 14.04 43.07 -2.66
C ARG A 61 14.99 41.93 -3.00
N ASN A 62 16.20 42.04 -2.49
CA ASN A 62 17.14 40.93 -2.52
C ASN A 62 16.84 39.99 -1.36
N MET A 63 16.76 38.68 -1.62
CA MET A 63 16.50 37.70 -0.58
C MET A 63 17.64 36.70 -0.53
N ASP A 64 18.35 36.65 0.59
CA ASP A 64 19.40 35.69 0.82
C ASP A 64 18.83 34.32 1.24
N ASP A 65 19.63 33.28 1.07
CA ASP A 65 19.23 31.91 1.40
C ASP A 65 18.85 31.73 2.89
N PRO A 66 19.54 32.36 3.88
CA PRO A 66 19.15 32.27 5.29
C PRO A 66 17.76 32.83 5.58
N THR A 67 17.41 34.02 5.05
CA THR A 67 16.09 34.63 5.24
C THR A 67 15.01 33.82 4.53
N MET A 68 15.31 33.32 3.33
CA MET A 68 14.41 32.44 2.59
C MET A 68 14.09 31.16 3.38
N ASN A 69 15.11 30.53 3.97
CA ASN A 69 14.94 29.33 4.78
C ASN A 69 14.13 29.58 6.06
N TYR A 70 14.32 30.75 6.69
CA TYR A 70 13.52 31.15 7.86
C TYR A 70 12.04 31.36 7.51
N ILE A 71 11.76 32.08 6.41
CA ILE A 71 10.38 32.31 5.93
C ILE A 71 9.71 30.99 5.54
N LEU A 72 10.42 30.10 4.81
CA LEU A 72 9.89 28.79 4.46
C LEU A 72 9.61 27.95 5.71
N GLY A 73 10.48 27.99 6.72
CA GLY A 73 10.26 27.32 8.00
C GLY A 73 9.03 27.81 8.75
N LEU A 74 8.75 29.12 8.74
CA LEU A 74 7.51 29.69 9.27
C LEU A 74 6.28 29.26 8.46
N LEU A 75 6.38 29.31 7.12
CA LEU A 75 5.30 28.90 6.23
C LEU A 75 5.00 27.41 6.29
N VAL A 76 5.99 26.56 6.59
CA VAL A 76 5.79 25.13 6.85
C VAL A 76 5.05 24.92 8.16
N LYS A 77 5.35 25.72 9.19
CA LYS A 77 4.60 25.69 10.46
C LYS A 77 3.15 26.18 10.30
N GLU A 78 2.92 27.10 9.36
CA GLU A 78 1.58 27.59 8.98
C GLU A 78 0.95 26.80 7.83
N ALA A 79 1.68 25.86 7.20
CA ALA A 79 1.20 25.14 6.03
C ALA A 79 -0.02 24.32 6.44
N ALA A 80 -1.15 24.63 5.80
CA ALA A 80 -2.42 23.98 6.07
C ALA A 80 -2.24 22.46 6.11
N LEU A 81 -2.75 21.86 7.19
CA LEU A 81 -2.78 20.41 7.36
C LEU A 81 -3.28 19.74 6.06
N PRO A 82 -2.78 18.54 5.74
CA PRO A 82 -3.24 17.80 4.56
C PRO A 82 -4.76 17.74 4.48
N ASP A 83 -5.31 17.98 3.29
CA ASP A 83 -6.77 17.97 3.10
C ASP A 83 -7.33 16.58 3.42
N ARG A 84 -8.18 16.51 4.44
CA ARG A 84 -8.70 15.23 4.96
C ARG A 84 -9.75 14.60 4.05
N ILE A 85 -10.36 15.40 3.17
CA ILE A 85 -11.40 14.95 2.24
C ILE A 85 -10.76 14.54 0.91
N VAL A 86 -9.86 15.37 0.37
CA VAL A 86 -9.24 15.14 -0.94
C VAL A 86 -7.75 14.82 -0.78
N ARG A 87 -7.45 13.52 -0.66
CA ARG A 87 -6.08 13.05 -0.50
C ARG A 87 -5.37 13.09 -1.85
N SER A 88 -4.51 14.07 -2.11
CA SER A 88 -3.72 14.16 -3.36
C SER A 88 -2.33 14.77 -3.12
N ASN A 89 -1.37 14.56 -4.05
CA ASN A 89 -0.02 15.15 -3.97
C ASN A 89 -0.07 16.66 -3.80
N LYS A 90 -0.96 17.33 -4.55
CA LYS A 90 -1.14 18.79 -4.48
C LYS A 90 -1.76 19.27 -3.16
N ARG A 91 -2.37 18.37 -2.37
CA ARG A 91 -3.06 18.67 -1.11
C ARG A 91 -2.40 18.00 0.10
N GLY A 92 -1.09 17.73 0.01
CA GLY A 92 -0.29 17.27 1.14
C GLY A 92 -0.33 15.77 1.41
N TRP A 93 -0.60 14.94 0.41
CA TRP A 93 -0.61 13.48 0.54
C TRP A 93 0.23 12.81 -0.53
N LYS A 94 1.09 11.85 -0.18
CA LYS A 94 1.84 11.06 -1.15
C LYS A 94 1.61 9.56 -0.97
N PHE A 95 1.95 8.79 -1.99
CA PHE A 95 2.10 7.35 -1.84
C PHE A 95 3.50 7.01 -1.31
N SER A 96 3.55 6.09 -0.35
CA SER A 96 4.79 5.53 0.19
C SER A 96 4.73 4.01 0.12
N GLY A 97 5.84 3.37 -0.25
CA GLY A 97 5.95 1.91 -0.26
C GLY A 97 5.68 1.31 1.11
N VAL A 98 4.98 0.17 1.13
CA VAL A 98 4.72 -0.60 2.35
C VAL A 98 5.01 -2.07 2.13
N THR A 99 5.48 -2.75 3.17
CA THR A 99 5.68 -4.19 3.16
C THR A 99 4.34 -4.90 3.08
N LEU A 100 4.22 -5.93 2.24
CA LEU A 100 2.97 -6.67 2.03
C LEU A 100 2.43 -7.35 3.29
N ASN A 101 3.29 -7.67 4.26
CA ASN A 101 2.90 -8.21 5.57
C ASN A 101 2.13 -7.19 6.42
N ASN A 102 2.28 -5.89 6.13
CA ASN A 102 1.57 -4.82 6.83
C ASN A 102 0.25 -4.44 6.13
N VAL A 103 -0.11 -5.16 5.08
CA VAL A 103 -1.38 -4.99 4.35
C VAL A 103 -2.31 -6.13 4.74
N SER A 104 -3.53 -5.79 5.17
CA SER A 104 -4.55 -6.76 5.57
C SER A 104 -4.79 -7.82 4.48
N ASP A 105 -4.89 -9.09 4.88
CA ASP A 105 -5.16 -10.20 3.98
C ASP A 105 -6.51 -10.05 3.27
N THR A 106 -7.52 -9.54 3.96
CA THR A 106 -8.84 -9.27 3.37
C THR A 106 -8.75 -8.23 2.25
N LEU A 107 -7.90 -7.20 2.42
CA LEU A 107 -7.70 -6.17 1.40
C LEU A 107 -6.94 -6.71 0.19
N LYS A 108 -5.92 -7.55 0.41
CA LYS A 108 -5.19 -8.24 -0.67
C LYS A 108 -6.10 -9.18 -1.44
N ALA A 109 -6.91 -9.99 -0.76
CA ALA A 109 -7.87 -10.90 -1.37
C ALA A 109 -8.92 -10.14 -2.20
N MET A 110 -9.45 -9.02 -1.68
CA MET A 110 -10.37 -8.15 -2.42
C MET A 110 -9.71 -7.59 -3.69
N ALA A 111 -8.46 -7.12 -3.63
CA ALA A 111 -7.76 -6.59 -4.80
C ALA A 111 -7.52 -7.66 -5.87
N ILE A 112 -7.07 -8.85 -5.47
CA ILE A 112 -6.88 -9.99 -6.39
C ILE A 112 -8.22 -10.33 -7.07
N LYS A 113 -9.29 -10.48 -6.27
CA LYS A 113 -10.60 -10.85 -6.80
C LYS A 113 -11.17 -9.78 -7.73
N SER A 114 -10.92 -8.50 -7.43
CA SER A 114 -11.37 -7.38 -8.25
C SER A 114 -10.77 -7.44 -9.65
N VAL A 115 -9.45 -7.68 -9.74
CA VAL A 115 -8.72 -7.81 -11.01
C VAL A 115 -9.17 -9.05 -11.79
N GLU A 116 -9.37 -10.18 -11.09
CA GLU A 116 -9.87 -11.42 -11.69
C GLU A 116 -11.28 -11.25 -12.29
N VAL A 117 -12.21 -10.65 -11.56
CA VAL A 117 -13.63 -10.50 -11.97
C VAL A 117 -13.79 -9.64 -13.21
N ILE A 118 -12.92 -8.64 -13.41
CA ILE A 118 -12.92 -7.82 -14.62
C ILE A 118 -12.15 -8.45 -15.79
N GLY A 119 -11.57 -9.64 -15.60
CA GLY A 119 -10.88 -10.40 -16.64
C GLY A 119 -9.48 -9.87 -16.98
N LEU A 120 -8.80 -9.21 -16.04
CA LEU A 120 -7.42 -8.78 -16.23
C LEU A 120 -6.45 -9.78 -15.61
N ASP A 121 -5.30 -9.99 -16.27
CA ASP A 121 -4.18 -10.75 -15.69
C ASP A 121 -3.37 -9.90 -14.70
N PHE A 122 -3.38 -8.58 -14.87
CA PHE A 122 -2.65 -7.63 -14.04
C PHE A 122 -3.31 -6.25 -14.00
N GLY A 123 -3.03 -5.47 -12.97
CA GLY A 123 -3.54 -4.11 -12.79
C GLY A 123 -3.20 -3.57 -11.41
N ALA A 124 -3.59 -2.33 -11.11
CA ALA A 124 -3.52 -1.82 -9.73
C ALA A 124 -4.89 -1.45 -9.21
N VAL A 125 -5.12 -1.73 -7.93
CA VAL A 125 -6.38 -1.49 -7.25
C VAL A 125 -6.17 -0.41 -6.20
N ASP A 126 -6.89 0.70 -6.36
CA ASP A 126 -7.02 1.71 -5.30
C ASP A 126 -8.12 1.27 -4.36
N CYS A 127 -7.77 1.14 -3.09
CA CYS A 127 -8.63 0.60 -2.07
C CYS A 127 -8.37 1.27 -0.72
N ALA A 128 -9.29 1.07 0.22
CA ALA A 128 -9.19 1.66 1.54
C ALA A 128 -9.67 0.72 2.63
N ILE A 129 -9.28 1.02 3.86
CA ILE A 129 -9.90 0.49 5.07
C ILE A 129 -10.74 1.61 5.68
N GLY A 130 -12.03 1.34 5.86
CA GLY A 130 -12.97 2.27 6.49
C GLY A 130 -12.69 2.45 7.99
N LEU A 131 -13.33 3.44 8.61
CA LEU A 131 -13.32 3.57 10.08
C LEU A 131 -14.04 2.42 10.78
N ASP A 132 -14.86 1.66 10.05
CA ASP A 132 -15.52 0.42 10.47
C ASP A 132 -14.63 -0.82 10.29
N ASP A 133 -13.34 -0.63 9.97
CA ASP A 133 -12.35 -1.67 9.67
C ASP A 133 -12.71 -2.57 8.47
N ASN A 134 -13.69 -2.20 7.64
CA ASN A 134 -14.04 -2.93 6.43
C ASN A 134 -13.18 -2.50 5.23
N PRO A 135 -12.86 -3.43 4.30
CA PRO A 135 -12.17 -3.10 3.07
C PRO A 135 -13.14 -2.53 2.02
N TYR A 136 -12.70 -1.48 1.32
CA TYR A 136 -13.45 -0.81 0.27
C TYR A 136 -12.64 -0.71 -1.01
N LEU A 137 -13.29 -1.00 -2.14
CA LEU A 137 -12.75 -0.80 -3.48
C LEU A 137 -13.08 0.62 -3.96
N ILE A 138 -12.08 1.36 -4.46
CA ILE A 138 -12.25 2.72 -4.98
C ILE A 138 -12.19 2.69 -6.51
N GLU A 139 -11.09 2.18 -7.05
CA GLU A 139 -10.83 2.16 -8.50
C GLU A 139 -9.97 0.96 -8.88
N ILE A 140 -10.21 0.40 -10.07
CA ILE A 140 -9.31 -0.58 -10.68
C ILE A 140 -8.67 0.06 -11.91
N ASN A 141 -7.34 0.14 -11.89
CA ASN A 141 -6.52 0.72 -12.93
C ASN A 141 -5.92 -0.39 -13.80
N SER A 142 -6.41 -0.52 -15.05
CA SER A 142 -5.86 -1.46 -16.05
C SER A 142 -4.46 -1.04 -16.55
N GLY A 143 -4.15 0.26 -16.50
CA GLY A 143 -2.85 0.83 -16.85
C GLY A 143 -2.23 1.58 -15.67
N PRO A 144 -1.69 0.90 -14.66
CA PRO A 144 -1.09 1.57 -13.52
C PRO A 144 0.20 2.30 -13.90
N GLY A 145 0.59 3.29 -13.10
CA GLY A 145 1.89 3.95 -13.28
C GLY A 145 3.05 2.97 -13.10
N LEU A 146 3.81 2.73 -14.17
CA LEU A 146 4.94 1.80 -14.21
C LEU A 146 6.28 2.55 -14.09
N GLN A 147 6.57 3.04 -12.89
CA GLN A 147 7.82 3.74 -12.58
C GLN A 147 8.46 3.19 -11.31
N GLY A 148 9.78 3.34 -11.18
CA GLY A 148 10.54 2.93 -9.99
C GLY A 148 10.29 1.47 -9.59
N THR A 149 10.03 1.25 -8.30
CA THR A 149 9.81 -0.09 -7.73
C THR A 149 8.63 -0.83 -8.34
N ALA A 150 7.54 -0.14 -8.70
CA ALA A 150 6.37 -0.78 -9.30
C ALA A 150 6.73 -1.45 -10.63
N LEU A 151 7.50 -0.77 -11.49
CA LEU A 151 7.98 -1.33 -12.75
C LEU A 151 8.82 -2.60 -12.53
N GLN A 152 9.77 -2.54 -11.59
CA GLN A 152 10.62 -3.69 -11.27
C GLN A 152 9.81 -4.91 -10.82
N LYS A 153 8.79 -4.69 -9.97
CA LYS A 153 7.92 -5.75 -9.47
C LYS A 153 7.07 -6.39 -10.56
N TYR A 154 6.57 -5.61 -11.52
CA TYR A 154 5.92 -6.19 -12.69
C TYR A 154 6.90 -6.99 -13.54
N VAL A 155 8.09 -6.46 -13.84
CA VAL A 155 9.09 -7.19 -14.63
C VAL A 155 9.42 -8.55 -13.99
N GLU A 156 9.58 -8.60 -12.66
CA GLU A 156 9.77 -9.85 -11.91
C GLU A 156 8.59 -10.81 -12.11
N ALA A 157 7.34 -10.32 -11.94
CA ALA A 157 6.14 -11.13 -12.07
C ALA A 157 5.94 -11.68 -13.50
N PHE A 158 6.15 -10.85 -14.52
CA PHE A 158 6.06 -11.27 -15.92
C PHE A 158 7.14 -12.28 -16.28
N ARG A 159 8.39 -12.10 -15.83
CA ARG A 159 9.45 -13.10 -16.03
C ARG A 159 9.11 -14.43 -15.38
N ALA A 160 8.60 -14.42 -14.15
CA ALA A 160 8.15 -15.63 -13.48
C ALA A 160 7.05 -16.34 -14.28
N LYS A 161 6.07 -15.59 -14.79
CA LYS A 161 4.98 -16.15 -15.60
C LYS A 161 5.47 -16.71 -16.94
N LEU A 162 6.38 -16.01 -17.62
CA LEU A 162 6.96 -16.50 -18.87
C LEU A 162 7.74 -17.80 -18.65
N ASN A 163 8.54 -17.87 -17.59
CA ASN A 163 9.27 -19.10 -17.24
C ASN A 163 8.32 -20.26 -16.91
N GLU A 164 7.18 -20.00 -16.27
CA GLU A 164 6.15 -21.01 -16.01
C GLU A 164 5.53 -21.54 -17.32
N ILE A 165 5.28 -20.65 -18.29
CA ILE A 165 4.72 -21.01 -19.59
C ILE A 165 5.73 -21.80 -20.43
N GLU A 166 7.02 -21.44 -20.35
CA GLU A 166 8.11 -22.09 -21.09
C GLU A 166 8.62 -23.38 -20.42
N ALA A 167 8.21 -23.64 -19.17
CA ALA A 167 8.63 -24.83 -18.44
C ALA A 167 8.19 -26.10 -19.21
N PRO A 168 9.09 -27.10 -19.40
CA PRO A 168 8.73 -28.36 -20.01
C PRO A 168 7.58 -28.99 -19.22
N VAL A 169 6.49 -29.33 -19.91
CA VAL A 169 5.42 -30.15 -19.31
C VAL A 169 6.06 -31.46 -18.87
N GLU A 170 6.21 -31.68 -17.56
CA GLU A 170 6.68 -32.97 -17.06
C GLU A 170 5.76 -34.04 -17.64
N ALA A 171 6.34 -34.92 -18.45
CA ALA A 171 5.59 -36.03 -19.04
C ALA A 171 4.98 -36.83 -17.89
N PRO A 172 3.67 -37.14 -17.93
CA PRO A 172 3.04 -37.86 -16.83
C PRO A 172 3.83 -39.14 -16.57
N VAL A 173 4.30 -39.29 -15.33
CA VAL A 173 4.98 -40.49 -14.85
C VAL A 173 4.04 -41.65 -15.15
N ARG A 174 4.42 -42.48 -16.11
CA ARG A 174 3.65 -43.65 -16.50
C ARG A 174 3.75 -44.61 -15.33
N GLU A 175 2.75 -44.60 -14.45
CA GLU A 175 2.66 -45.60 -13.38
C GLU A 175 2.68 -46.97 -14.05
N GLU A 176 3.81 -47.67 -13.91
CA GLU A 176 3.86 -49.10 -14.19
C GLU A 176 2.86 -49.74 -13.25
N ARG A 177 1.72 -50.15 -13.80
CA ARG A 177 0.75 -51.00 -13.12
C ARG A 177 1.47 -52.30 -12.77
N SER A 178 2.11 -52.35 -11.60
CA SER A 178 2.61 -53.60 -11.05
C SER A 178 1.39 -54.48 -10.81
N SER A 179 1.28 -55.52 -11.61
CA SER A 179 0.26 -56.55 -11.48
C SER A 179 0.59 -57.45 -10.29
N ALA A 180 0.53 -56.91 -9.08
CA ALA A 180 0.63 -57.69 -7.86
C ALA A 180 -0.77 -58.21 -7.50
N ARG A 181 -1.00 -59.49 -7.76
CA ARG A 181 -2.16 -60.26 -7.28
C ARG A 181 -2.31 -60.08 -5.77
N ARG A 182 -3.40 -59.47 -5.30
CA ARG A 182 -3.78 -59.49 -3.87
C ARG A 182 -4.55 -60.77 -3.55
N ALA A 183 -3.98 -61.59 -2.67
CA ALA A 183 -4.71 -62.63 -1.94
C ALA A 183 -5.55 -62.01 -0.81
N PRO A 184 -6.70 -62.60 -0.41
CA PRO A 184 -7.54 -62.03 0.64
C PRO A 184 -7.26 -62.70 2.00
N ALA A 185 -6.95 -61.90 3.02
CA ALA A 185 -7.11 -62.22 4.45
C ALA A 185 -6.66 -60.98 5.25
N ARG A 186 -7.18 -60.60 6.41
CA ARG A 186 -8.13 -61.18 7.35
C ARG A 186 -8.60 -60.03 8.25
N ARG A 187 -9.85 -60.06 8.70
CA ARG A 187 -10.39 -59.16 9.73
C ARG A 187 -9.76 -59.46 11.09
N SER A 188 -9.42 -58.41 11.83
CA SER A 188 -9.45 -58.39 13.30
C SER A 188 -9.78 -57.00 13.82
N ARG A 189 -10.94 -56.91 14.50
CA ARG A 189 -11.21 -55.97 15.62
C ARG A 189 -10.10 -56.18 16.69
N ALA A 190 -9.71 -55.25 17.55
CA ALA A 190 -10.53 -54.36 18.36
C ALA A 190 -9.65 -53.38 19.19
N VAL A 191 -10.22 -52.21 19.50
CA VAL A 191 -10.28 -51.56 20.84
C VAL A 191 -9.06 -50.76 21.35
N GLY A 192 -9.33 -49.52 21.75
CA GLY A 192 -8.71 -48.93 22.94
C GLY A 192 -8.30 -47.45 22.87
N ALA A 193 -8.99 -46.65 23.69
CA ALA A 193 -8.51 -45.44 24.40
C ALA A 193 -8.42 -44.07 23.67
N ALA A 194 -9.18 -43.13 24.23
CA ALA A 194 -8.99 -41.68 24.21
C ALA A 194 -8.52 -41.25 25.64
N PRO A 195 -8.34 -39.96 25.97
CA PRO A 195 -7.73 -38.81 25.28
C PRO A 195 -6.58 -38.19 26.13
N ALA A 196 -5.85 -37.18 25.64
CA ALA A 196 -5.20 -36.20 26.53
C ALA A 196 -4.87 -34.88 25.80
N ASP A 197 -5.35 -33.81 26.41
CA ASP A 197 -5.18 -32.39 26.09
C ASP A 197 -3.74 -31.88 26.25
N GLY A 198 -3.46 -30.72 25.66
CA GLY A 198 -2.31 -29.90 26.05
C GLY A 198 -1.87 -28.85 25.03
N ALA A 199 -2.72 -27.86 24.72
CA ALA A 199 -2.28 -26.61 24.07
C ALA A 199 -2.42 -25.45 25.07
N PRO A 200 -1.38 -24.61 25.27
CA PRO A 200 -1.39 -23.60 26.32
C PRO A 200 -2.19 -22.34 25.93
N ILE A 201 -2.89 -21.81 26.94
CA ILE A 201 -3.51 -20.47 26.98
C ILE A 201 -2.65 -19.57 27.89
N GLY A 202 -2.47 -18.31 27.47
CA GLY A 202 -1.92 -17.18 28.26
C GLY A 202 -0.95 -16.36 27.39
N GLY A 203 -1.24 -15.12 26.94
CA GLY A 203 -1.58 -13.94 27.74
C GLY A 203 -0.32 -13.50 28.51
N VAL A 204 0.35 -12.36 28.26
CA VAL A 204 -0.11 -10.99 28.49
C VAL A 204 0.76 -9.98 27.71
N ALA A 205 0.12 -8.87 27.35
CA ALA A 205 0.58 -7.63 26.75
C ALA A 205 1.92 -7.04 27.21
N THR A 206 2.55 -6.26 26.32
CA THR A 206 3.05 -4.93 26.68
C THR A 206 2.83 -3.98 25.51
N VAL A 207 2.05 -2.94 25.81
CA VAL A 207 1.77 -1.76 25.00
C VAL A 207 3.04 -0.93 24.85
N MET A 208 3.48 -0.62 23.64
CA MET A 208 4.39 0.49 23.40
C MET A 208 3.61 1.66 22.80
N GLN A 209 3.53 2.72 23.60
CA GLN A 209 3.02 4.03 23.24
C GLN A 209 3.95 4.65 22.19
N ASN A 210 3.41 5.01 21.03
CA ASN A 210 4.11 5.90 20.09
C ASN A 210 3.90 7.35 20.55
N VAL A 211 4.84 7.85 21.36
CA VAL A 211 5.08 9.28 21.51
C VAL A 211 6.27 9.60 20.63
N ARG A 212 6.04 10.27 19.49
CA ARG A 212 7.14 10.92 18.76
C ARG A 212 7.67 12.03 19.66
N SER A 213 8.85 11.83 20.23
CA SER A 213 9.51 12.89 20.99
C SER A 213 10.05 13.95 20.01
N ASP A 214 10.05 15.21 20.43
CA ASP A 214 10.60 16.34 19.65
C ASP A 214 12.04 16.10 19.18
N ALA A 215 12.79 15.25 19.89
CA ALA A 215 14.15 14.84 19.52
C ALA A 215 14.21 14.03 18.22
N GLU A 216 13.23 13.16 17.95
CA GLU A 216 13.18 12.37 16.72
C GLU A 216 12.80 13.24 15.51
N ALA A 217 11.91 14.22 15.71
CA ALA A 217 11.58 15.21 14.69
C ALA A 217 12.79 16.08 14.32
N GLN A 218 13.59 16.49 15.32
CA GLN A 218 14.82 17.24 15.09
C GLN A 218 15.90 16.40 14.37
N ALA A 219 15.98 15.09 14.65
CA ALA A 219 16.91 14.19 13.98
C ALA A 219 16.61 14.01 12.49
N VAL A 220 15.32 13.89 12.12
CA VAL A 220 14.88 13.79 10.72
C VAL A 220 15.15 15.09 9.96
N ILE A 221 14.93 16.25 10.60
CA ILE A 221 15.26 17.56 10.03
C ILE A 221 16.77 17.67 9.80
N ALA A 222 17.60 17.25 10.77
CA ALA A 222 19.05 17.29 10.63
C ALA A 222 19.60 16.36 9.54
N ALA A 223 18.97 15.20 9.30
CA ALA A 223 19.34 14.26 8.24
C ALA A 223 19.01 14.82 6.83
N LEU A 224 17.84 15.45 6.67
CA LEU A 224 17.44 16.14 5.44
C LEU A 224 18.40 17.29 5.08
N MET A 225 18.93 18.00 6.07
CA MET A 225 19.83 19.15 5.87
C MET A 225 21.25 18.76 5.42
N ARG A 226 21.67 17.51 5.63
CA ARG A 226 22.99 17.02 5.20
C ARG A 226 23.00 16.38 3.81
N GLY A 227 21.82 16.17 3.21
CA GLY A 227 21.71 15.47 1.92
C GLY A 227 22.00 13.97 2.01
N ASP A 228 21.97 13.39 3.21
CA ASP A 228 22.28 11.98 3.47
C ASP A 228 21.04 11.05 3.27
N MET A 229 20.19 11.33 2.28
CA MET A 229 19.10 10.45 1.84
C MET A 229 19.04 10.31 0.33
#